data_AF-A0A937C533-F1
#
_entry.id   AF-A0A937C533-F1
#
_cell.length_a   1.000
_cell.length_b   1.000
_cell.length_c   1.000
_cell.angle_alpha   90.00
_cell.angle_beta   90.00
_cell.angle_gamma   90.00
#
_symmetry.space_group_name_H-M   'P 1'
#
loop_
_entity.id
_entity.type
_entity.pdbx_description
1 polymer ?
#
loop_
_entity_poly.entity_id
_entity_poly.type
_entity_poly.pdbx_seq_one_letter_code
_entity_poly.pdbx_strand_id
1 'polypeptide(L)'
;MLQNFDYLNWVAIGVAALAYFILGALWYSKVLFVKRWIADLKIDVNNPDAKKGMGMMFGGSFVMMLVQCLALAILAERLGIRGGEAGGWMSGIKLGAFCGACFSAASVWVNYLYEKNRSAFFSSMEAMQ
;
A
#
# COMPACT_ATOMS: atom_id res chain seq x y z
N MET A 1 1.20 -21.88 23.24
CA MET A 1 1.98 -20.78 23.83
C MET A 1 2.02 -19.66 22.82
N LEU A 2 1.35 -18.54 23.11
CA LEU A 2 1.53 -17.30 22.34
C LEU A 2 3.00 -16.91 22.47
N GLN A 3 3.79 -17.12 21.42
CA GLN A 3 5.15 -16.62 21.36
C GLN A 3 5.04 -15.10 21.44
N ASN A 4 5.44 -14.52 22.57
CA ASN A 4 5.53 -13.09 22.71
C ASN A 4 6.45 -12.59 21.60
N PHE A 5 5.98 -11.59 20.86
CA PHE A 5 6.72 -10.94 19.77
C PHE A 5 7.91 -10.12 20.30
N ASP A 6 8.54 -10.55 21.38
CA ASP A 6 9.68 -9.88 22.03
C ASP A 6 10.92 -9.86 21.14
N TYR A 7 10.98 -10.73 20.13
CA TYR A 7 12.00 -10.71 19.08
C TYR A 7 11.78 -9.58 18.05
N LEU A 8 10.57 -9.00 17.98
CA LEU A 8 10.29 -7.87 17.12
C LEU A 8 10.73 -6.56 17.77
N ASN A 9 11.48 -5.75 17.03
CA ASN A 9 11.82 -4.41 17.48
C ASN A 9 10.62 -3.49 17.21
N TRP A 10 9.79 -3.31 18.23
CA TRP A 10 8.61 -2.45 18.19
C TRP A 10 8.93 -1.00 17.85
N VAL A 11 10.09 -0.49 18.25
CA VAL A 11 10.56 0.86 17.89
C VAL A 11 10.83 0.94 16.39
N ALA A 12 11.51 -0.07 15.82
CA ALA A 12 11.77 -0.12 14.38
C ALA A 12 10.47 -0.20 13.56
N ILE A 13 9.48 -0.95 14.03
CA ILE A 13 8.16 -1.04 13.39
C ILE A 13 7.45 0.31 13.43
N GLY A 14 7.47 1.00 14.57
CA GLY A 14 6.89 2.34 14.70
C GLY A 14 7.55 3.36 13.77
N VAL A 15 8.88 3.36 13.70
CA VAL A 15 9.64 4.25 12.78
C VAL A 15 9.36 3.91 11.32
N ALA A 16 9.29 2.62 10.97
CA ALA A 16 8.96 2.19 9.61
C ALA A 16 7.55 2.61 9.20
N ALA A 17 6.57 2.49 10.09
CA ALA A 17 5.20 2.93 9.83
C ALA A 17 5.10 4.45 9.68
N LEU A 18 5.85 5.22 10.49
CA LEU A 18 5.93 6.67 10.33
C LEU A 18 6.57 7.06 9.00
N ALA A 19 7.66 6.41 8.61
CA ALA A 19 8.30 6.62 7.31
C ALA A 19 7.36 6.27 6.16
N TYR A 20 6.60 5.18 6.28
CA TYR A 20 5.62 4.79 5.26
C TYR A 20 4.45 5.77 5.18
N PHE A 21 3.99 6.29 6.32
CA PHE A 21 2.96 7.32 6.36
C PHE A 21 3.43 8.63 5.73
N ILE A 22 4.65 9.08 6.01
CA ILE A 22 5.24 10.27 5.37
C ILE A 22 5.36 10.06 3.87
N LEU A 23 5.80 8.89 3.42
CA LEU A 23 5.89 8.55 2.00
C LEU A 23 4.49 8.60 1.34
N GLY A 24 3.46 8.07 2.02
CA GLY A 24 2.07 8.17 1.58
C GLY A 24 1.58 9.62 1.53
N ALA A 25 1.86 10.42 2.55
CA ALA A 25 1.50 11.84 2.56
C ALA A 25 2.20 12.62 1.44
N LEU A 26 3.47 12.28 1.16
CA LEU A 26 4.23 12.86 0.06
C LEU A 26 3.62 12.51 -1.30
N TRP A 27 3.12 11.27 -1.48
CA TRP A 27 2.43 10.84 -2.70
C TRP A 27 1.22 11.72 -3.03
N TYR A 28 0.43 12.08 -2.01
CA TYR A 28 -0.73 12.98 -2.11
C TYR A 28 -0.38 14.47 -1.98
N SER A 29 0.92 14.83 -1.95
CA SER A 29 1.36 16.22 -1.97
C SER A 29 1.21 16.87 -3.34
N LYS A 30 1.10 18.20 -3.37
CA LYS A 30 1.09 19.04 -4.59
C LYS A 30 2.32 18.83 -5.49
N VAL A 31 3.39 18.27 -4.94
CA VAL A 31 4.68 18.06 -5.59
C VAL A 31 4.70 16.82 -6.49
N LEU A 32 3.94 15.76 -6.16
CA LEU A 32 4.00 14.48 -6.88
C LEU A 32 2.76 14.23 -7.74
N PHE A 33 1.70 13.62 -7.18
CA PHE A 33 0.63 13.03 -7.99
C PHE A 33 -0.77 13.60 -7.74
N VAL A 34 -0.96 14.44 -6.73
CA VAL A 34 -2.31 14.93 -6.38
C VAL A 34 -2.97 15.73 -7.51
N LYS A 35 -2.20 16.50 -8.30
CA LYS A 35 -2.75 17.30 -9.41
C LYS A 35 -3.31 16.42 -10.52
N ARG A 36 -2.59 15.33 -10.85
CA ARG A 36 -3.01 14.36 -11.87
C ARG A 36 -4.19 13.53 -11.36
N TRP A 37 -4.12 13.10 -10.10
CA TRP A 37 -5.19 12.35 -9.43
C TRP A 37 -6.51 13.14 -9.38
N ILE A 38 -6.48 14.42 -9.00
CA ILE A 38 -7.66 15.30 -9.00
C ILE A 38 -8.21 15.49 -10.42
N ALA A 39 -7.32 15.68 -11.42
CA ALA A 39 -7.72 15.85 -12.81
C ALA A 39 -8.37 14.58 -13.40
N ASP A 40 -7.79 13.42 -13.13
CA ASP A 40 -8.27 12.13 -13.64
C ASP A 40 -9.58 11.71 -12.97
N LEU A 41 -9.74 11.97 -11.67
CA LEU A 41 -10.98 11.67 -10.93
C LEU A 41 -12.06 12.75 -11.06
N LYS A 42 -11.78 13.85 -11.79
CA LYS A 42 -12.69 15.01 -11.95
C LYS A 42 -13.26 15.50 -10.62
N ILE A 43 -12.46 15.48 -9.56
CA ILE A 43 -12.89 15.88 -8.22
C ILE A 43 -13.10 17.40 -8.23
N ASP A 44 -14.32 17.83 -7.90
CA ASP A 44 -14.61 19.24 -7.70
C ASP A 44 -13.97 19.71 -6.37
N VAL A 45 -12.86 20.42 -6.50
CA VAL A 45 -12.04 20.89 -5.37
C VAL A 45 -12.77 21.97 -4.55
N ASN A 46 -13.84 22.57 -5.09
CA ASN A 46 -14.66 23.58 -4.40
C ASN A 46 -15.83 22.99 -3.61
N ASN A 47 -16.06 21.66 -3.69
CA ASN A 47 -17.14 21.05 -2.94
C ASN A 47 -16.76 20.94 -1.44
N PRO A 48 -17.53 21.55 -0.52
CA PRO A 48 -17.24 21.50 0.93
C PRO A 48 -17.27 20.07 1.50
N ASP A 49 -17.95 19.12 0.86
CA ASP A 49 -17.95 17.71 1.27
C ASP A 49 -16.69 16.94 0.84
N ALA A 50 -15.86 17.48 -0.05
CA ALA A 50 -14.63 16.81 -0.51
C ALA A 50 -13.60 16.58 0.61
N LYS A 51 -13.69 17.35 1.71
CA LYS A 51 -12.83 17.20 2.89
C LYS A 51 -13.45 16.31 3.97
N LYS A 52 -14.72 15.98 3.84
CA LYS A 52 -15.48 15.24 4.86
C LYS A 52 -15.06 13.77 4.83
N GLY A 53 -14.57 13.27 5.96
CA GLY A 53 -14.08 11.88 6.06
C GLY A 53 -12.62 11.67 5.67
N MET A 54 -11.90 12.67 5.14
CA MET A 54 -10.47 12.54 4.84
C MET A 54 -9.66 12.14 6.08
N GLY A 55 -9.97 12.70 7.25
CA GLY A 55 -9.28 12.34 8.50
C GLY A 55 -9.47 10.87 8.92
N MET A 56 -10.68 10.33 8.75
CA MET A 56 -10.95 8.92 9.02
C MET A 56 -10.28 8.01 7.98
N MET A 57 -10.23 8.45 6.72
CA MET A 57 -9.52 7.75 5.65
C MET A 57 -8.01 7.70 5.91
N PHE A 58 -7.38 8.83 6.24
CA PHE A 58 -5.95 8.88 6.59
C PHE A 58 -5.63 8.10 7.86
N GLY A 59 -6.47 8.20 8.89
CA GLY A 59 -6.31 7.43 10.12
C GLY A 59 -6.44 5.93 9.88
N GLY A 60 -7.44 5.50 9.12
CA GLY A 60 -7.61 4.10 8.72
C GLY A 60 -6.45 3.59 7.87
N SER A 61 -5.96 4.41 6.92
CA SER A 61 -4.77 4.09 6.14
C SER A 61 -3.54 3.93 7.03
N PHE A 62 -3.33 4.80 8.02
CA PHE A 62 -2.20 4.67 8.96
C PHE A 62 -2.23 3.35 9.74
N VAL A 63 -3.40 2.93 10.22
CA VAL A 63 -3.56 1.64 10.90
C VAL A 63 -3.24 0.48 9.96
N MET A 64 -3.71 0.53 8.71
CA MET A 64 -3.38 -0.49 7.71
C MET A 64 -1.88 -0.51 7.39
N MET A 65 -1.25 0.65 7.30
CA MET A 65 0.20 0.78 7.11
C MET A 65 0.99 0.16 8.26
N LEU A 66 0.57 0.36 9.51
CA LEU A 66 1.14 -0.30 10.68
C LEU A 66 1.05 -1.82 10.57
N VAL A 67 -0.11 -2.36 10.16
CA VAL A 67 -0.31 -3.79 9.96
C VAL A 67 0.61 -4.33 8.85
N GLN A 68 0.79 -3.59 7.75
CA GLN A 68 1.73 -3.97 6.69
C GLN A 68 3.18 -3.97 7.16
N CYS A 69 3.60 -2.97 7.93
CA CYS A 69 4.93 -2.93 8.54
C CYS A 69 5.15 -4.10 9.51
N LEU A 70 4.13 -4.48 10.30
CA LEU A 70 4.18 -5.65 11.17
C LEU A 70 4.38 -6.94 10.35
N ALA A 71 3.61 -7.12 9.27
CA ALA A 71 3.73 -8.28 8.39
C ALA A 71 5.13 -8.38 7.75
N LEU A 72 5.68 -7.25 7.28
CA LEU A 72 7.05 -7.19 6.76
C LEU A 72 8.11 -7.48 7.83
N ALA A 73 7.92 -7.01 9.06
CA ALA A 73 8.83 -7.30 10.17
C ALA A 73 8.84 -8.80 10.51
N ILE A 74 7.68 -9.44 10.53
CA ILE A 74 7.56 -10.90 10.72
C ILE A 74 8.25 -11.65 9.57
N LEU A 75 8.03 -11.23 8.32
CA LEU A 75 8.68 -11.83 7.16
C LEU A 75 10.20 -11.67 7.20
N ALA A 76 10.70 -10.49 7.57
CA ALA A 76 12.13 -10.22 7.67
C ALA A 76 12.82 -11.09 8.74
N GLU A 77 12.15 -11.33 9.88
CA GLU A 77 12.60 -12.26 10.91
C GLU A 77 12.63 -13.70 10.42
N ARG A 78 11.54 -14.17 9.78
CA ARG A 78 11.46 -15.54 9.25
C ARG A 78 12.51 -15.82 8.17
N LEU A 79 12.88 -14.80 7.41
CA LEU A 79 13.93 -14.87 6.39
C LEU A 79 15.35 -14.70 6.96
N GLY A 80 15.52 -14.53 8.27
CA GLY A 80 16.82 -14.38 8.93
C GLY A 80 17.55 -13.08 8.59
N ILE A 81 16.84 -12.09 8.03
CA ILE A 81 17.42 -10.83 7.54
C ILE A 81 17.93 -9.97 8.69
N ARG A 82 17.41 -10.14 9.92
CA ARG A 82 17.86 -9.39 11.11
C ARG A 82 19.07 -10.01 11.83
N GLY A 83 19.52 -11.23 11.46
CA GLY A 83 20.57 -11.96 12.21
C GLY A 83 21.72 -12.58 11.41
N GLY A 84 21.64 -12.67 10.08
CA GLY A 84 22.71 -13.25 9.25
C GLY A 84 23.73 -12.24 8.72
N GLU A 85 24.83 -12.72 8.12
CA GLU A 85 25.91 -11.92 7.48
C GLU A 85 25.42 -10.98 6.35
N ALA A 86 24.20 -11.20 5.85
CA ALA A 86 23.49 -10.35 4.88
C ALA A 86 22.52 -9.33 5.54
N GLY A 87 22.55 -9.22 6.87
CA GLY A 87 21.64 -8.41 7.66
C GLY A 87 22.05 -6.94 7.69
N GLY A 88 21.35 -6.13 6.89
CA GLY A 88 21.56 -4.70 6.83
C GLY A 88 20.31 -3.98 6.34
N TRP A 89 20.28 -2.66 6.51
CA TRP A 89 19.19 -1.81 6.01
C TRP A 89 18.89 -2.03 4.52
N MET A 90 19.91 -2.38 3.72
CA MET A 90 19.80 -2.67 2.30
C MET A 90 18.97 -3.93 1.98
N SER A 91 19.06 -4.99 2.79
CA SER A 91 18.24 -6.19 2.58
C SER A 91 16.77 -5.95 2.93
N GLY A 92 16.50 -5.10 3.91
CA GLY A 92 15.15 -4.58 4.18
C GLY A 92 14.56 -3.80 3.01
N ILE A 93 15.35 -2.93 2.37
CA ILE A 93 14.93 -2.19 1.17
C ILE A 93 14.61 -3.15 0.02
N LYS A 94 15.48 -4.15 -0.24
CA LYS A 94 15.26 -5.14 -1.30
C LYS A 94 13.99 -5.96 -1.07
N LEU A 95 13.77 -6.42 0.17
CA LEU A 95 12.55 -7.15 0.53
C LEU A 95 11.31 -6.27 0.35
N GLY A 96 11.34 -5.04 0.87
CA GLY A 96 10.24 -4.09 0.75
C GLY A 96 9.93 -3.73 -0.71
N ALA A 97 10.96 -3.51 -1.53
CA ALA A 97 10.81 -3.23 -2.95
C ALA A 97 10.26 -4.44 -3.72
N PHE A 98 10.74 -5.65 -3.43
CA PHE A 98 10.25 -6.88 -4.06
C PHE A 98 8.80 -7.16 -3.68
N CYS A 99 8.48 -7.15 -2.38
CA CYS A 99 7.11 -7.33 -1.92
C CYS A 99 6.19 -6.22 -2.44
N GLY A 100 6.61 -4.96 -2.36
CA GLY A 100 5.84 -3.84 -2.89
C GLY A 100 5.57 -3.99 -4.39
N ALA A 101 6.62 -4.18 -5.19
CA ALA A 101 6.47 -4.29 -6.65
C ALA A 101 5.66 -5.53 -7.05
N CYS A 102 5.97 -6.72 -6.53
CA CYS A 102 5.28 -7.94 -6.93
C CYS A 102 3.83 -7.97 -6.48
N PHE A 103 3.52 -7.62 -5.22
CA PHE A 103 2.14 -7.65 -4.74
C PHE A 103 1.30 -6.50 -5.31
N SER A 104 1.83 -5.29 -5.42
CA SER A 104 1.09 -4.18 -6.04
C SER A 104 0.91 -4.38 -7.54
N ALA A 105 1.94 -4.83 -8.27
CA ALA A 105 1.79 -5.11 -9.70
C ALA A 105 0.81 -6.26 -9.96
N ALA A 106 0.88 -7.34 -9.18
CA ALA A 106 -0.09 -8.44 -9.30
C ALA A 106 -1.52 -7.96 -9.01
N SER A 107 -1.72 -7.14 -7.97
CA SER A 107 -3.03 -6.57 -7.65
C SER A 107 -3.58 -5.71 -8.78
N VAL A 108 -2.78 -4.80 -9.35
CA VAL A 108 -3.19 -3.96 -10.47
C VAL A 108 -3.44 -4.80 -11.73
N TRP A 109 -2.60 -5.79 -12.00
CA TRP A 109 -2.74 -6.66 -13.17
C TRP A 109 -4.00 -7.51 -13.13
N VAL A 110 -4.33 -8.07 -11.96
CA VAL A 110 -5.58 -8.83 -11.77
C VAL A 110 -6.80 -7.95 -12.04
N ASN A 111 -6.81 -6.71 -11.53
CA ASN A 111 -7.88 -5.76 -11.83
C ASN A 111 -8.00 -5.47 -13.34
N TYR A 112 -6.87 -5.29 -14.03
CA TYR A 112 -6.85 -5.07 -15.48
C TYR A 112 -7.38 -6.27 -16.28
N LEU A 113 -7.04 -7.51 -15.89
CA LEU A 113 -7.55 -8.71 -16.53
C LEU A 113 -9.07 -8.83 -16.42
N TYR A 114 -9.65 -8.49 -15.26
CA TYR A 114 -11.10 -8.49 -15.08
C TYR A 114 -11.80 -7.39 -15.88
N GLU A 115 -11.20 -6.20 -15.99
CA GLU A 115 -11.74 -5.14 -16.87
C GLU A 115 -11.72 -5.55 -18.34
N LYS A 116 -10.69 -6.24 -18.81
CA LYS A 116 -10.61 -6.75 -20.20
C LYS A 116 -11.68 -7.81 -20.49
N ASN A 117 -12.03 -8.64 -19.51
CA ASN A 117 -13.10 -9.64 -19.66
C ASN A 117 -14.50 -9.03 -19.55
N ARG A 118 -14.64 -7.86 -18.92
CA ARG A 118 -15.92 -7.17 -18.77
C ARG A 118 -16.48 -6.64 -20.10
N SER A 119 -15.63 -6.16 -21.01
CA SER A 119 -16.09 -5.71 -22.34
C SER A 119 -16.65 -6.86 -23.20
N ALA A 120 -16.03 -8.05 -23.14
CA ALA A 120 -16.52 -9.24 -23.83
C ALA A 120 -17.87 -9.74 -23.28
N PHE A 121 -18.08 -9.62 -21.97
CA PHE A 121 -19.37 -9.93 -21.34
C PHE A 121 -20.48 -8.98 -21.82
N PHE A 122 -20.26 -7.67 -21.82
CA PHE A 122 -21.25 -6.69 -22.29
C PHE A 122 -21.61 -6.85 -23.77
N SER A 123 -20.64 -7.11 -24.66
CA SER A 123 -20.94 -7.35 -26.08
C SER A 123 -21.77 -8.62 -26.32
N SER A 124 -21.63 -9.64 -25.44
CA SER A 124 -22.43 -10.85 -25.54
C SER A 124 -23.89 -10.65 -25.07
N MET A 125 -24.12 -9.70 -24.16
CA MET A 125 -25.46 -9.32 -23.71
C MET A 125 -26.21 -8.52 -24.77
N GLU A 126 -25.53 -7.59 -25.46
CA GLU A 126 -26.13 -6.83 -26.58
C GLU A 126 -26.46 -7.73 -27.78
N ALA A 127 -25.68 -8.78 -28.03
CA ALA A 127 -25.96 -9.76 -29.08
C ALA A 127 -27.12 -10.73 -28.76
N MET A 128 -27.61 -10.73 -27.51
CA MET A 128 -28.72 -11.57 -27.03
C MET A 128 -30.03 -10.79 -26.87
N GLN A 129 -30.07 -9.50 -27.23
CA GLN A 129 -31.27 -8.66 -27.29
C GLN A 129 -31.71 -8.44 -28.75
#